data_AF-A0A835PCW7-F1
#
_entry.id   AF-A0A835PCW7-F1
#
_cell.length_a   1.000
_cell.length_b   1.000
_cell.length_c   1.000
_cell.angle_alpha   90.00
_cell.angle_beta   90.00
_cell.angle_gamma   90.00
#
_symmetry.space_group_name_H-M   'P 1'
#
loop_
_entity.id
_entity.type
_entity.pdbx_description
1 polymer ?
#
loop_
_entity_poly.entity_id
_entity_poly.type
_entity_poly.pdbx_seq_one_letter_code
_entity_poly.pdbx_strand_id
1 'polypeptide(L)'
;MLRSHRAKFPPHRAFINETDYVGIKPVQSCVQADRALGSEDAVFLCKNQNYYLLQSNRTRDLEKGDPQFLLDFLRAKQLEDPTFCYAVQLDEKDRPTNFFWTDARSIFDYSCFGDSVLFDTTYRLSNYDIPFAPFIGINHQKQIVLFGAALLLDETTDSFNWLFKTFLAAMSGKLPTTILTDQCDAMSKAISMSMPETYHQLCLWHILEKCSKGYSTFLVGSLAFEKDLENCLCESCSEVDFCKAWENLIAKYGLMNNTWLEDLYAVREKWSLIYCKNSFSATMTTKEWRETMNNNFKMLFYRKLPPSKFMVQYHRALNQLREKESTEDHDSRLYKPNLLADIPTLIEASESYTRAVYKDFEEEYKKANLHAFVNPLVSRETSTFRVSMPRRRSVGLVEFDSSNVSITCSCKKFECNGILCMHALKVLNYNNILQLPNRYLLKRWTKYAKDGLLSNRQMSADGLDVSYKSKVIRKAINVVVKGAFSKEALDLIERRLDRCMAETENALPNAQPEKTDGRRHNCT
;
A
#
# COMPACT_ATOMS: atom_id res chain seq x y z
N MET A 1 -34.61 54.31 -40.30
CA MET A 1 -33.14 54.22 -40.54
C MET A 1 -32.63 53.02 -39.73
N LEU A 2 -31.96 52.03 -40.34
CA LEU A 2 -30.49 51.84 -40.35
C LEU A 2 -29.85 51.60 -38.96
N ARG A 3 -28.83 50.74 -38.76
CA ARG A 3 -28.44 49.44 -39.36
C ARG A 3 -27.25 48.87 -38.55
N SER A 4 -27.30 47.60 -38.15
CA SER A 4 -26.17 46.64 -38.02
C SER A 4 -24.93 46.87 -37.09
N HIS A 5 -24.56 45.78 -36.39
CA HIS A 5 -23.20 45.26 -36.04
C HIS A 5 -22.09 46.18 -35.47
N ARG A 6 -21.54 45.79 -34.30
CA ARG A 6 -20.35 44.90 -34.17
C ARG A 6 -20.10 44.47 -32.70
N ALA A 7 -19.27 43.44 -32.50
CA ALA A 7 -18.96 42.85 -31.19
C ALA A 7 -17.54 43.20 -30.67
N LYS A 8 -17.28 42.97 -29.37
CA LYS A 8 -15.94 42.87 -28.74
C LYS A 8 -16.01 42.11 -27.38
N PHE A 9 -14.93 41.40 -27.03
CA PHE A 9 -14.67 40.66 -25.77
C PHE A 9 -13.74 41.47 -24.82
N PRO A 10 -13.42 41.05 -23.57
CA PRO A 10 -13.92 39.91 -22.77
C PRO A 10 -14.78 40.39 -21.56
N PRO A 11 -14.43 40.44 -20.24
CA PRO A 11 -13.19 40.10 -19.48
C PRO A 11 -13.34 39.02 -18.35
N HIS A 12 -12.20 38.67 -17.73
CA HIS A 12 -11.88 38.04 -16.43
C HIS A 12 -12.84 37.19 -15.55
N ARG A 13 -12.24 36.09 -15.06
CA ARG A 13 -12.46 35.30 -13.83
C ARG A 13 -13.22 35.97 -12.66
N ALA A 14 -14.10 35.19 -12.01
CA ALA A 14 -14.20 35.10 -10.55
C ALA A 14 -14.89 33.79 -10.09
N PHE A 15 -14.87 33.54 -8.78
CA PHE A 15 -15.38 32.43 -7.96
C PHE A 15 -16.61 31.61 -8.43
N ILE A 16 -16.62 30.33 -8.06
CA ILE A 16 -17.83 29.55 -7.72
C ILE A 16 -17.66 29.07 -6.27
N ASN A 17 -18.66 29.32 -5.42
CA ASN A 17 -18.58 29.19 -3.97
C ASN A 17 -18.90 27.77 -3.46
N GLU A 18 -18.52 27.52 -2.21
CA GLU A 18 -19.05 26.42 -1.40
C GLU A 18 -20.40 26.81 -0.76
N THR A 19 -21.52 26.40 -1.38
CA THR A 19 -22.80 26.12 -0.68
C THR A 19 -23.68 25.25 -1.58
N ASP A 20 -24.10 24.09 -1.09
CA ASP A 20 -25.52 23.76 -0.88
C ASP A 20 -25.68 22.33 -0.33
N TYR A 21 -26.61 22.17 0.62
CA TYR A 21 -26.90 20.94 1.35
C TYR A 21 -28.43 20.83 1.54
N VAL A 22 -28.92 19.60 1.80
CA VAL A 22 -30.34 19.24 2.06
C VAL A 22 -31.24 19.19 0.81
N GLY A 23 -31.95 18.06 0.58
CA GLY A 23 -32.78 17.93 -0.65
C GLY A 23 -33.58 16.65 -0.95
N ILE A 24 -33.92 15.77 0.01
CA ILE A 24 -35.12 14.87 0.04
C ILE A 24 -35.35 13.82 -1.11
N LYS A 25 -35.91 12.63 -0.76
CA LYS A 25 -36.42 11.54 -1.66
C LYS A 25 -37.98 11.44 -1.55
N PRO A 26 -38.76 10.48 -2.15
CA PRO A 26 -38.47 9.34 -3.05
C PRO A 26 -39.52 9.16 -4.22
N VAL A 27 -39.81 7.90 -4.61
CA VAL A 27 -40.80 7.32 -5.58
C VAL A 27 -40.18 6.92 -6.93
N GLN A 28 -40.15 5.67 -7.45
CA GLN A 28 -40.80 4.34 -7.25
C GLN A 28 -41.74 3.95 -8.42
N SER A 29 -41.37 2.92 -9.19
CA SER A 29 -42.29 1.96 -9.87
C SER A 29 -41.48 0.77 -10.45
N CYS A 30 -42.17 -0.31 -10.86
CA CYS A 30 -41.59 -1.60 -11.26
C CYS A 30 -42.53 -2.31 -12.26
N VAL A 31 -41.99 -3.12 -13.18
CA VAL A 31 -42.76 -4.09 -14.01
C VAL A 31 -41.95 -5.38 -14.18
N GLN A 32 -42.62 -6.53 -14.12
CA GLN A 32 -42.06 -7.87 -14.39
C GLN A 32 -42.78 -8.52 -15.59
N ALA A 33 -42.06 -9.34 -16.36
CA ALA A 33 -42.59 -10.43 -17.20
C ALA A 33 -41.49 -11.51 -17.34
N ASP A 34 -41.86 -12.76 -17.67
CA ASP A 34 -41.00 -13.94 -17.47
C ASP A 34 -41.27 -15.06 -18.51
N ARG A 35 -40.44 -16.12 -18.47
CA ARG A 35 -40.63 -17.52 -18.94
C ARG A 35 -41.23 -17.85 -20.31
N ALA A 36 -40.41 -18.59 -21.08
CA ALA A 36 -40.80 -19.82 -21.79
C ALA A 36 -39.62 -20.82 -21.78
N LEU A 37 -39.85 -22.11 -22.09
CA LEU A 37 -38.84 -23.20 -22.02
C LEU A 37 -38.37 -23.67 -23.41
N GLY A 38 -37.20 -24.34 -23.49
CA GLY A 38 -36.79 -25.10 -24.70
C GLY A 38 -35.30 -25.49 -24.78
N SER A 39 -35.02 -26.76 -24.52
CA SER A 39 -33.77 -27.55 -24.61
C SER A 39 -32.66 -27.24 -25.66
N GLU A 40 -31.43 -27.52 -25.22
CA GLU A 40 -30.31 -28.20 -25.94
C GLU A 40 -29.47 -27.50 -27.05
N ASP A 41 -28.21 -27.23 -26.70
CA ASP A 41 -26.99 -27.57 -27.43
C ASP A 41 -26.86 -27.20 -28.93
N ALA A 42 -27.13 -25.94 -29.23
CA ALA A 42 -26.46 -25.24 -30.35
C ALA A 42 -25.94 -23.86 -29.93
N VAL A 43 -24.80 -23.46 -30.50
CA VAL A 43 -24.21 -22.10 -30.42
C VAL A 43 -23.58 -21.69 -29.08
N PHE A 44 -22.60 -22.47 -28.59
CA PHE A 44 -21.70 -22.04 -27.49
C PHE A 44 -20.66 -20.97 -27.90
N LEU A 45 -20.66 -20.47 -29.15
CA LEU A 45 -19.58 -19.66 -29.73
C LEU A 45 -19.98 -18.27 -30.27
N CYS A 46 -21.27 -17.93 -30.35
CA CYS A 46 -21.72 -16.72 -31.08
C CYS A 46 -22.34 -15.59 -30.23
N LYS A 47 -22.37 -15.71 -28.89
CA LYS A 47 -22.88 -14.63 -27.99
C LYS A 47 -21.82 -13.87 -27.19
N ASN A 48 -20.57 -14.36 -27.11
CA ASN A 48 -19.42 -13.53 -26.72
C ASN A 48 -19.27 -12.29 -27.61
N GLN A 49 -19.74 -12.37 -28.86
CA GLN A 49 -19.72 -11.31 -29.88
C GLN A 49 -20.55 -10.06 -29.52
N ASN A 50 -21.35 -10.06 -28.45
CA ASN A 50 -22.02 -8.85 -27.94
C ASN A 50 -21.49 -8.37 -26.58
N TYR A 51 -20.88 -9.25 -25.77
CA TYR A 51 -20.55 -8.98 -24.37
C TYR A 51 -19.42 -7.94 -24.20
N TYR A 52 -18.50 -7.87 -25.19
CA TYR A 52 -17.39 -6.90 -25.24
C TYR A 52 -17.65 -5.66 -26.10
N LEU A 53 -18.72 -5.62 -26.90
CA LEU A 53 -18.97 -4.51 -27.83
C LEU A 53 -19.18 -3.17 -27.11
N LEU A 54 -19.62 -3.20 -25.85
CA LEU A 54 -19.56 -2.08 -24.92
C LEU A 54 -19.50 -2.58 -23.45
N GLN A 55 -18.49 -2.44 -22.57
CA GLN A 55 -17.12 -1.89 -22.60
C GLN A 55 -16.91 -0.64 -23.49
N SER A 56 -15.68 -0.38 -23.93
CA SER A 56 -15.23 0.02 -25.28
C SER A 56 -15.87 1.21 -26.05
N ASN A 57 -17.12 1.60 -25.77
CA ASN A 57 -17.71 2.94 -25.90
C ASN A 57 -17.64 3.70 -24.54
N ARG A 58 -17.09 3.04 -23.51
CA ARG A 58 -17.28 3.28 -22.07
C ARG A 58 -15.93 3.04 -21.35
N THR A 59 -15.67 3.55 -20.15
CA THR A 59 -16.48 4.48 -19.32
C THR A 59 -16.55 5.85 -19.99
N ARG A 60 -17.76 6.28 -20.36
CA ARG A 60 -17.95 6.98 -21.64
C ARG A 60 -17.38 8.40 -21.64
N ASP A 61 -16.35 8.61 -22.45
CA ASP A 61 -15.49 9.80 -22.51
C ASP A 61 -14.81 10.17 -21.15
N LEU A 62 -14.84 9.24 -20.19
CA LEU A 62 -14.13 9.25 -18.90
C LEU A 62 -14.46 10.32 -17.82
N GLU A 63 -15.54 11.11 -17.75
CA GLU A 63 -16.67 11.43 -18.60
C GLU A 63 -16.56 12.93 -18.93
N LYS A 64 -15.98 13.25 -20.08
CA LYS A 64 -15.58 14.59 -20.53
C LYS A 64 -14.67 15.39 -19.58
N GLY A 65 -14.09 14.70 -18.59
CA GLY A 65 -12.64 14.77 -18.37
C GLY A 65 -11.99 13.74 -19.29
N ASP A 66 -11.74 14.15 -20.53
CA ASP A 66 -11.23 13.34 -21.65
C ASP A 66 -10.10 12.36 -21.23
N PRO A 67 -10.01 11.13 -21.77
CA PRO A 67 -8.78 10.31 -21.69
C PRO A 67 -7.52 11.11 -22.06
N GLN A 68 -7.64 12.03 -23.02
CA GLN A 68 -6.61 13.00 -23.40
C GLN A 68 -6.35 14.04 -22.30
N PHE A 69 -7.35 14.48 -21.52
CA PHE A 69 -7.14 15.32 -20.33
C PHE A 69 -6.34 14.57 -19.25
N LEU A 70 -6.60 13.27 -19.01
CA LEU A 70 -5.78 12.49 -18.07
C LEU A 70 -4.35 12.37 -18.57
N LEU A 71 -4.17 12.04 -19.85
CA LEU A 71 -2.85 11.97 -20.48
C LEU A 71 -2.12 13.33 -20.46
N ASP A 72 -2.80 14.43 -20.74
CA ASP A 72 -2.23 15.78 -20.72
C ASP A 72 -1.99 16.30 -19.31
N PHE A 73 -2.78 15.90 -18.32
CA PHE A 73 -2.49 16.16 -16.90
C PHE A 73 -1.22 15.41 -16.46
N LEU A 74 -1.06 14.14 -16.86
CA LEU A 74 0.13 13.33 -16.55
C LEU A 74 1.38 13.86 -17.28
N ARG A 75 1.24 14.28 -18.54
CA ARG A 75 2.29 15.00 -19.30
C ARG A 75 2.65 16.33 -18.66
N ALA A 76 1.66 17.16 -18.30
CA ALA A 76 1.89 18.42 -17.61
C ALA A 76 2.60 18.21 -16.27
N LYS A 77 2.24 17.15 -15.52
CA LYS A 77 2.96 16.78 -14.29
C LYS A 77 4.39 16.29 -14.55
N GLN A 78 4.66 15.60 -15.65
CA GLN A 78 6.02 15.23 -16.05
C GLN A 78 6.85 16.42 -16.58
N LEU A 79 6.20 17.48 -17.08
CA LEU A 79 6.86 18.73 -17.46
C LEU A 79 7.11 19.65 -16.24
N GLU A 80 6.24 19.58 -15.23
CA GLU A 80 6.38 20.29 -13.94
C GLU A 80 7.41 19.60 -13.01
N ASP A 81 7.42 18.26 -13.01
CA ASP A 81 8.37 17.41 -12.29
C ASP A 81 8.92 16.33 -13.25
N PRO A 82 10.14 16.51 -13.80
CA PRO A 82 10.79 15.52 -14.67
C PRO A 82 11.06 14.15 -14.02
N THR A 83 10.86 14.01 -12.71
CA THR A 83 10.96 12.73 -11.99
C THR A 83 9.61 12.02 -11.83
N PHE A 84 8.51 12.68 -12.18
CA PHE A 84 7.17 12.09 -12.25
C PHE A 84 7.10 11.06 -13.38
N CYS A 85 6.74 9.83 -13.02
CA CYS A 85 6.67 8.69 -13.91
C CYS A 85 5.22 8.26 -14.09
N TYR A 86 4.76 8.17 -15.34
CA TYR A 86 3.46 7.61 -15.68
C TYR A 86 3.58 6.59 -16.82
N ALA A 87 2.57 5.73 -16.92
CA ALA A 87 2.42 4.77 -18.01
C ALA A 87 0.94 4.61 -18.35
N VAL A 88 0.66 4.27 -19.62
CA VAL A 88 -0.70 4.06 -20.12
C VAL A 88 -0.73 2.76 -20.90
N GLN A 89 -1.70 1.90 -20.60
CA GLN A 89 -2.01 0.73 -21.42
C GLN A 89 -2.93 1.15 -22.56
N LEU A 90 -2.64 0.69 -23.78
CA LEU A 90 -3.50 0.86 -24.93
C LEU A 90 -4.25 -0.45 -25.24
N ASP A 91 -5.44 -0.34 -25.82
CA ASP A 91 -6.11 -1.48 -26.45
C ASP A 91 -5.58 -1.77 -27.86
N GLU A 92 -6.13 -2.79 -28.53
CA GLU A 92 -5.84 -3.18 -29.92
C GLU A 92 -6.17 -2.09 -30.97
N LYS A 93 -6.59 -0.90 -30.54
CA LYS A 93 -7.00 0.24 -31.38
C LYS A 93 -6.27 1.53 -30.97
N ASP A 94 -5.15 1.39 -30.25
CA ASP A 94 -4.31 2.47 -29.71
C ASP A 94 -5.02 3.42 -28.73
N ARG A 95 -6.10 2.97 -28.07
CA ARG A 95 -6.89 3.81 -27.14
C ARG A 95 -6.47 3.58 -25.69
N PRO A 96 -6.26 4.63 -24.87
CA PRO A 96 -6.00 4.49 -23.44
C PRO A 96 -7.07 3.69 -22.70
N THR A 97 -6.63 2.67 -21.96
CA THR A 97 -7.47 1.83 -21.09
C THR A 97 -7.11 2.06 -19.63
N ASN A 98 -5.91 1.65 -19.24
CA ASN A 98 -5.40 1.73 -17.87
C ASN A 98 -4.32 2.81 -17.75
N PHE A 99 -4.31 3.55 -16.65
CA PHE A 99 -3.36 4.64 -16.38
C PHE A 99 -2.65 4.37 -15.05
N PHE A 100 -1.33 4.43 -15.01
CA PHE A 100 -0.51 4.33 -13.79
C PHE A 100 0.35 5.57 -13.61
N TRP A 101 0.56 6.02 -12.36
CA TRP A 101 1.49 7.11 -12.04
C TRP A 101 2.15 6.98 -10.66
N THR A 102 3.35 7.55 -10.53
CA THR A 102 4.11 7.73 -9.29
C THR A 102 5.08 8.90 -9.43
N ASP A 103 5.46 9.53 -8.32
CA ASP A 103 6.52 10.55 -8.28
C ASP A 103 7.83 10.04 -7.66
N ALA A 104 8.87 10.88 -7.70
CA ALA A 104 10.17 10.66 -7.07
C ALA A 104 10.11 10.19 -5.62
N ARG A 105 9.26 10.84 -4.81
CA ARG A 105 9.19 10.61 -3.37
C ARG A 105 8.49 9.28 -3.09
N SER A 106 7.44 8.95 -3.83
CA SER A 106 6.79 7.64 -3.76
C SER A 106 7.72 6.49 -4.17
N ILE A 107 8.57 6.67 -5.20
CA ILE A 107 9.62 5.69 -5.57
C ILE A 107 10.69 5.57 -4.46
N PHE A 108 11.10 6.69 -3.85
CA PHE A 108 12.07 6.69 -2.76
C PHE A 108 11.50 6.04 -1.48
N ASP A 109 10.26 6.34 -1.11
CA ASP A 109 9.60 5.76 0.04
C ASP A 109 9.31 4.26 -0.17
N TYR A 110 9.03 3.81 -1.40
CA TYR A 110 9.00 2.38 -1.73
C TYR A 110 10.37 1.72 -1.57
N SER A 111 11.48 2.42 -1.89
CA SER A 111 12.82 1.86 -1.65
C SER A 111 13.05 1.57 -0.15
N CYS A 112 12.48 2.37 0.74
CA CYS A 112 12.56 2.22 2.20
C CYS A 112 11.53 1.25 2.80
N PHE A 113 10.26 1.32 2.36
CA PHE A 113 9.10 0.67 3.03
C PHE A 113 8.28 -0.26 2.13
N GLY A 114 8.67 -0.41 0.87
CA GLY A 114 8.06 -1.34 -0.09
C GLY A 114 8.40 -2.81 0.15
N ASP A 115 8.59 -3.22 1.39
CA ASP A 115 8.71 -4.62 1.82
C ASP A 115 7.33 -5.24 2.13
N SER A 116 6.37 -4.43 2.59
CA SER A 116 4.95 -4.77 2.68
C SER A 116 4.11 -3.78 1.86
N VAL A 117 3.22 -4.29 1.02
CA VAL A 117 2.35 -3.48 0.14
C VAL A 117 0.91 -3.96 0.25
N LEU A 118 -0.04 -3.06 0.52
CA LEU A 118 -1.46 -3.31 0.29
C LEU A 118 -1.82 -2.78 -1.10
N PHE A 119 -2.47 -3.63 -1.89
CA PHE A 119 -3.10 -3.26 -3.15
C PHE A 119 -4.62 -3.48 -3.02
N ASP A 120 -5.41 -2.54 -3.52
CA ASP A 120 -6.85 -2.44 -3.27
C ASP A 120 -7.54 -1.78 -4.46
N THR A 121 -8.75 -2.25 -4.83
CA THR A 121 -9.59 -1.65 -5.89
C THR A 121 -11.01 -1.33 -5.42
N THR A 122 -11.28 -1.40 -4.11
CA THR A 122 -12.61 -1.11 -3.53
C THR A 122 -13.03 0.36 -3.68
N TYR A 123 -12.08 1.27 -3.85
CA TYR A 123 -12.33 2.68 -4.15
C TYR A 123 -12.60 2.87 -5.63
N ARG A 124 -13.70 3.56 -5.98
CA ARG A 124 -14.13 3.74 -7.38
C ARG A 124 -14.54 5.18 -7.67
N LEU A 125 -14.11 5.68 -8.84
CA LEU A 125 -14.40 7.04 -9.33
C LEU A 125 -15.73 7.09 -10.07
N SER A 126 -16.33 8.29 -10.05
CA SER A 126 -17.50 8.68 -10.84
C SER A 126 -18.75 7.79 -10.65
N ASN A 127 -19.76 8.02 -11.48
CA ASN A 127 -20.96 7.19 -11.54
C ASN A 127 -20.74 5.87 -12.32
N TYR A 128 -19.61 5.71 -13.01
CA TYR A 128 -19.29 4.53 -13.84
C TYR A 128 -18.33 3.54 -13.16
N ASP A 129 -18.08 3.70 -11.87
CA ASP A 129 -17.35 2.74 -11.02
C ASP A 129 -15.95 2.34 -11.54
N ILE A 130 -15.20 3.32 -12.06
CA ILE A 130 -13.80 3.17 -12.49
C ILE A 130 -12.93 2.82 -11.27
N PRO A 131 -12.27 1.65 -11.19
CA PRO A 131 -11.42 1.30 -10.06
C PRO A 131 -10.22 2.24 -9.89
N PHE A 132 -10.07 2.77 -8.68
CA PHE A 132 -8.84 3.39 -8.20
C PHE A 132 -7.98 2.32 -7.52
N ALA A 133 -6.77 2.16 -8.02
CA ALA A 133 -5.86 1.08 -7.66
C ALA A 133 -4.57 1.64 -7.02
N PRO A 134 -4.61 2.12 -5.77
CA PRO A 134 -3.44 2.61 -5.04
C PRO A 134 -2.52 1.46 -4.58
N PHE A 135 -1.21 1.71 -4.64
CA PHE A 135 -0.20 0.91 -3.96
C PHE A 135 0.11 1.56 -2.61
N ILE A 136 -0.37 0.95 -1.54
CA ILE A 136 -0.34 1.48 -0.18
C ILE A 136 0.77 0.77 0.62
N GLY A 137 1.45 1.50 1.50
CA GLY A 137 2.40 0.94 2.48
C GLY A 137 2.39 1.69 3.81
N ILE A 138 3.30 1.28 4.70
CA ILE A 138 3.45 1.85 6.05
C ILE A 138 4.89 2.31 6.30
N ASN A 139 5.06 3.61 6.60
CA ASN A 139 6.35 4.22 6.94
C ASN A 139 6.79 3.98 8.40
N HIS A 140 7.97 4.50 8.74
CA HIS A 140 8.52 4.48 10.09
C HIS A 140 7.65 5.13 11.20
N GLN A 141 6.67 5.98 10.88
CA GLN A 141 5.69 6.55 11.84
C GLN A 141 4.39 5.74 11.92
N LYS A 142 4.29 4.58 11.26
CA LYS A 142 3.07 3.77 11.10
C LYS A 142 1.93 4.47 10.35
N GLN A 143 2.29 5.38 9.45
CA GLN A 143 1.35 6.15 8.63
C GLN A 143 1.28 5.59 7.21
N ILE A 144 0.12 5.82 6.58
CA ILE A 144 -0.14 5.48 5.17
C ILE A 144 0.86 6.21 4.27
N VAL A 145 1.55 5.45 3.42
CA VAL A 145 2.30 5.95 2.27
C VAL A 145 1.62 5.44 0.99
N LEU A 146 1.60 6.28 -0.05
CA LEU A 146 1.28 5.87 -1.41
C LEU A 146 2.57 5.72 -2.21
N PHE A 147 2.84 4.53 -2.72
CA PHE A 147 3.98 4.22 -3.59
C PHE A 147 3.69 4.50 -5.07
N GLY A 148 2.45 4.84 -5.39
CA GLY A 148 1.94 5.03 -6.75
C GLY A 148 0.46 4.64 -6.78
N ALA A 149 -0.21 4.91 -7.89
CA ALA A 149 -1.59 4.49 -8.08
C ALA A 149 -1.93 4.33 -9.56
N ALA A 150 -3.08 3.70 -9.81
CA ALA A 150 -3.66 3.61 -11.14
C ALA A 150 -5.17 3.89 -11.16
N LEU A 151 -5.66 4.18 -12.36
CA LEU A 151 -7.06 4.03 -12.75
C LEU A 151 -7.14 2.88 -13.75
N LEU A 152 -8.04 1.93 -13.51
CA LEU A 152 -8.26 0.78 -14.40
C LEU A 152 -9.57 0.93 -15.17
N LEU A 153 -9.64 0.37 -16.37
CA LEU A 153 -10.88 0.21 -17.14
C LEU A 153 -11.66 -1.04 -16.70
N ASP A 154 -10.95 -2.08 -16.27
CA ASP A 154 -11.51 -3.33 -15.74
C ASP A 154 -10.59 -4.01 -14.72
N GLU A 155 -11.12 -5.01 -14.01
CA GLU A 155 -10.43 -5.79 -12.98
C GLU A 155 -10.04 -7.18 -13.51
N THR A 156 -9.56 -7.24 -14.77
CA THR A 156 -9.10 -8.49 -15.39
C THR A 156 -7.69 -8.87 -14.96
N THR A 157 -7.36 -10.16 -15.10
CA THR A 157 -6.00 -10.70 -14.85
C THR A 157 -4.95 -9.93 -15.66
N ASP A 158 -5.26 -9.56 -16.90
CA ASP A 158 -4.32 -8.90 -17.80
C ASP A 158 -4.12 -7.41 -17.46
N SER A 159 -5.18 -6.69 -17.09
CA SER A 159 -5.09 -5.33 -16.52
C SER A 159 -4.24 -5.32 -15.24
N PHE A 160 -4.42 -6.28 -14.34
CA PHE A 160 -3.58 -6.41 -13.14
C PHE A 160 -2.14 -6.83 -13.44
N ASN A 161 -1.91 -7.76 -14.37
CA ASN A 161 -0.58 -8.22 -14.80
C ASN A 161 0.23 -7.09 -15.46
N TRP A 162 -0.41 -6.27 -16.31
CA TRP A 162 0.18 -5.04 -16.83
C TRP A 162 0.52 -4.07 -15.70
N LEU A 163 -0.42 -3.81 -14.78
CA LEU A 163 -0.24 -2.83 -13.72
C LEU A 163 0.90 -3.23 -12.77
N PHE A 164 0.95 -4.49 -12.34
CA PHE A 164 2.01 -4.97 -11.45
C PHE A 164 3.39 -4.94 -12.10
N LYS A 165 3.51 -5.34 -13.38
CA LYS A 165 4.78 -5.20 -14.14
C LYS A 165 5.20 -3.73 -14.29
N THR A 166 4.25 -2.84 -14.56
CA THR A 166 4.47 -1.41 -14.72
C THR A 166 4.92 -0.77 -13.40
N PHE A 167 4.25 -1.10 -12.29
CA PHE A 167 4.65 -0.67 -10.94
C PHE A 167 6.06 -1.14 -10.60
N LEU A 168 6.36 -2.43 -10.79
CA LEU A 168 7.68 -2.99 -10.51
C LEU A 168 8.79 -2.35 -11.37
N ALA A 169 8.52 -2.04 -12.65
CA ALA A 169 9.44 -1.31 -13.52
C ALA A 169 9.74 0.10 -12.97
N ALA A 170 8.72 0.86 -12.57
CA ALA A 170 8.90 2.18 -11.94
C ALA A 170 9.67 2.10 -10.61
N MET A 171 9.52 1.00 -9.86
CA MET A 171 10.28 0.73 -8.63
C MET A 171 11.70 0.16 -8.88
N SER A 172 12.15 0.10 -10.14
CA SER A 172 13.45 -0.45 -10.56
C SER A 172 13.63 -1.93 -10.22
N GLY A 173 12.57 -2.74 -10.39
CA GLY A 173 12.60 -4.19 -10.22
C GLY A 173 12.65 -4.70 -8.77
N LYS A 174 12.53 -3.81 -7.76
CA LYS A 174 12.40 -4.25 -6.37
C LYS A 174 11.02 -4.89 -6.14
N LEU A 175 10.99 -6.21 -5.96
CA LEU A 175 9.83 -6.93 -5.45
C LEU A 175 9.55 -6.58 -3.97
N PRO A 176 8.28 -6.59 -3.53
CA PRO A 176 7.92 -6.59 -2.12
C PRO A 176 8.05 -7.99 -1.51
N THR A 177 8.30 -8.09 -0.20
CA THR A 177 8.32 -9.36 0.54
C THR A 177 6.91 -9.93 0.65
N THR A 178 5.91 -9.06 0.83
CA THR A 178 4.50 -9.46 0.96
C THR A 178 3.61 -8.44 0.28
N ILE A 179 2.64 -8.93 -0.50
CA ILE A 179 1.54 -8.14 -1.05
C ILE A 179 0.22 -8.61 -0.42
N LEU A 180 -0.53 -7.65 0.12
CA LEU A 180 -1.86 -7.84 0.67
C LEU A 180 -2.89 -7.39 -0.38
N THR A 181 -3.93 -8.19 -0.62
CA THR A 181 -5.07 -7.82 -1.48
C THR A 181 -6.41 -8.19 -0.85
N ASP A 182 -7.52 -7.88 -1.52
CA ASP A 182 -8.79 -8.53 -1.25
C ASP A 182 -8.83 -9.98 -1.80
N GLN A 183 -9.96 -10.66 -1.64
CA GLN A 183 -10.18 -12.03 -2.11
C GLN A 183 -10.55 -12.04 -3.62
N CYS A 184 -9.57 -11.75 -4.48
CA CYS A 184 -9.76 -11.68 -5.93
C CYS A 184 -8.84 -12.66 -6.70
N ASP A 185 -9.46 -13.56 -7.48
CA ASP A 185 -8.77 -14.54 -8.33
C ASP A 185 -7.91 -13.90 -9.42
N ALA A 186 -8.39 -12.81 -10.03
CA ALA A 186 -7.68 -12.10 -11.08
C ALA A 186 -6.39 -11.45 -10.53
N MET A 187 -6.46 -10.84 -9.34
CA MET A 187 -5.27 -10.36 -8.63
C MET A 187 -4.35 -11.52 -8.26
N SER A 188 -4.85 -12.61 -7.68
CA SER A 188 -4.01 -13.75 -7.26
C SER A 188 -3.26 -14.38 -8.44
N LYS A 189 -3.89 -14.48 -9.62
CA LYS A 189 -3.26 -14.95 -10.86
C LYS A 189 -2.21 -13.95 -11.35
N ALA A 190 -2.57 -12.67 -11.48
CA ALA A 190 -1.65 -11.63 -11.90
C ALA A 190 -0.41 -11.48 -11.00
N ILE A 191 -0.57 -11.63 -9.68
CA ILE A 191 0.53 -11.67 -8.70
C ILE A 191 1.46 -12.85 -9.00
N SER A 192 0.92 -14.08 -9.16
CA SER A 192 1.74 -15.26 -9.48
C SER A 192 2.48 -15.16 -10.83
N MET A 193 1.98 -14.35 -11.77
CA MET A 193 2.58 -14.11 -13.09
C MET A 193 3.58 -12.95 -13.13
N SER A 194 3.58 -12.05 -12.14
CA SER A 194 4.38 -10.81 -12.15
C SER A 194 5.39 -10.73 -11.00
N MET A 195 5.14 -11.43 -9.90
CA MET A 195 5.97 -11.42 -8.68
C MET A 195 5.94 -12.78 -7.96
N PRO A 196 6.38 -13.89 -8.60
CA PRO A 196 6.26 -15.24 -8.05
C PRO A 196 7.02 -15.48 -6.73
N GLU A 197 7.99 -14.64 -6.38
CA GLU A 197 8.72 -14.69 -5.10
C GLU A 197 8.03 -13.92 -3.96
N THR A 198 7.04 -13.08 -4.26
CA THR A 198 6.31 -12.28 -3.27
C THR A 198 5.24 -13.12 -2.57
N TYR A 199 5.19 -13.08 -1.23
CA TYR A 199 4.12 -13.74 -0.49
C TYR A 199 2.76 -13.03 -0.72
N HIS A 200 1.77 -13.77 -1.24
CA HIS A 200 0.41 -13.25 -1.41
C HIS A 200 -0.45 -13.51 -0.17
N GLN A 201 -0.81 -12.45 0.53
CA GLN A 201 -1.68 -12.46 1.69
C GLN A 201 -3.04 -11.81 1.35
N LEU A 202 -4.14 -12.29 1.94
CA LEU A 202 -5.42 -11.58 1.93
C LEU A 202 -5.47 -10.60 3.10
N CYS A 203 -5.93 -9.38 2.87
CA CYS A 203 -5.94 -8.33 3.86
C CYS A 203 -7.04 -8.56 4.91
N LEU A 204 -6.62 -8.57 6.18
CA LEU A 204 -7.52 -8.71 7.34
C LEU A 204 -8.63 -7.65 7.34
N TRP A 205 -8.34 -6.42 6.88
CA TRP A 205 -9.32 -5.34 6.79
C TRP A 205 -10.46 -5.66 5.81
N HIS A 206 -10.15 -6.14 4.60
CA HIS A 206 -11.16 -6.57 3.62
C HIS A 206 -11.97 -7.76 4.12
N ILE A 207 -11.34 -8.74 4.78
CA ILE A 207 -12.02 -9.91 5.38
C ILE A 207 -13.04 -9.44 6.43
N LEU A 208 -12.60 -8.61 7.39
CA LEU A 208 -13.48 -8.09 8.44
C LEU A 208 -14.58 -7.19 7.86
N GLU A 209 -14.32 -6.41 6.82
CA GLU A 209 -15.36 -5.60 6.18
C GLU A 209 -16.38 -6.46 5.41
N LYS A 210 -15.95 -7.56 4.77
CA LYS A 210 -16.84 -8.52 4.10
C LYS A 210 -17.73 -9.23 5.12
N CYS A 211 -17.22 -9.54 6.33
CA CYS A 211 -18.06 -9.94 7.46
C CYS A 211 -19.08 -8.85 7.85
N SER A 212 -18.65 -7.61 8.10
CA SER A 212 -19.53 -6.50 8.51
C SER A 212 -20.66 -6.22 7.49
N LYS A 213 -20.34 -6.31 6.19
CA LYS A 213 -21.29 -6.06 5.09
C LYS A 213 -22.21 -7.26 4.81
N GLY A 214 -21.78 -8.46 5.20
CA GLY A 214 -22.66 -9.58 5.56
C GLY A 214 -23.00 -10.59 4.46
N TYR A 215 -23.21 -11.83 4.91
CA TYR A 215 -23.94 -12.87 4.18
C TYR A 215 -25.11 -13.37 5.07
N SER A 216 -26.32 -12.93 4.72
CA SER A 216 -27.65 -13.47 5.07
C SER A 216 -28.06 -13.76 6.53
N THR A 217 -27.23 -13.55 7.56
CA THR A 217 -27.62 -13.74 8.97
C THR A 217 -27.45 -12.48 9.83
N PHE A 218 -28.51 -12.12 10.57
CA PHE A 218 -28.58 -10.97 11.50
C PHE A 218 -27.48 -10.98 12.58
N LEU A 219 -26.89 -12.15 12.83
CA LEU A 219 -25.83 -12.38 13.81
C LEU A 219 -24.45 -11.90 13.35
N VAL A 220 -24.15 -12.00 12.05
CA VAL A 220 -22.81 -11.73 11.48
C VAL A 220 -22.49 -10.24 11.46
N GLY A 221 -23.51 -9.38 11.31
CA GLY A 221 -23.38 -7.92 11.46
C GLY A 221 -23.35 -7.43 12.92
N SER A 222 -23.21 -8.31 13.92
CA SER A 222 -23.21 -7.90 15.33
C SER A 222 -21.81 -7.53 15.82
N LEU A 223 -21.71 -6.47 16.62
CA LEU A 223 -20.46 -6.04 17.27
C LEU A 223 -19.83 -7.15 18.14
N ALA A 224 -20.65 -8.07 18.65
CA ALA A 224 -20.18 -9.26 19.37
C ALA A 224 -19.49 -10.27 18.44
N PHE A 225 -20.07 -10.56 17.27
CA PHE A 225 -19.45 -11.43 16.27
C PHE A 225 -18.14 -10.83 15.76
N GLU A 226 -18.13 -9.54 15.38
CA GLU A 226 -16.91 -8.87 14.93
C GLU A 226 -15.78 -8.95 15.96
N LYS A 227 -16.10 -8.75 17.24
CA LYS A 227 -15.12 -8.82 18.33
C LYS A 227 -14.60 -10.23 18.54
N ASP A 228 -15.46 -11.24 18.54
CA ASP A 228 -15.04 -12.63 18.74
C ASP A 228 -14.28 -13.19 17.52
N LEU A 229 -14.62 -12.73 16.32
CA LEU A 229 -13.83 -12.96 15.11
C LEU A 229 -12.46 -12.27 15.22
N GLU A 230 -12.38 -10.96 15.53
CA GLU A 230 -11.10 -10.26 15.77
C GLU A 230 -10.25 -11.00 16.82
N ASN A 231 -10.84 -11.50 17.90
CA ASN A 231 -10.13 -12.30 18.91
C ASN A 231 -9.60 -13.63 18.34
N CYS A 232 -10.43 -14.37 17.58
CA CYS A 232 -10.05 -15.63 16.94
C CYS A 232 -8.88 -15.45 15.95
N LEU A 233 -8.90 -14.35 15.20
CA LEU A 233 -7.90 -14.02 14.18
C LEU A 233 -6.58 -13.51 14.79
N CYS A 234 -6.63 -12.80 15.92
CA CYS A 234 -5.47 -12.06 16.45
C CYS A 234 -4.90 -12.59 17.79
N GLU A 235 -5.63 -13.39 18.58
CA GLU A 235 -5.17 -13.87 19.90
C GLU A 235 -4.75 -15.35 19.93
N SER A 236 -5.01 -16.09 18.86
CA SER A 236 -4.61 -17.50 18.71
C SER A 236 -3.08 -17.63 18.63
N CYS A 237 -2.50 -18.53 19.44
CA CYS A 237 -1.03 -18.65 19.62
C CYS A 237 -0.42 -19.96 19.10
N SER A 238 -1.24 -20.86 18.57
CA SER A 238 -0.85 -22.10 17.88
C SER A 238 -1.93 -22.51 16.87
N GLU A 239 -1.60 -23.35 15.89
CA GLU A 239 -2.55 -23.85 14.89
C GLU A 239 -3.72 -24.59 15.56
N VAL A 240 -3.44 -25.39 16.58
CA VAL A 240 -4.43 -26.17 17.33
C VAL A 240 -5.40 -25.27 18.10
N ASP A 241 -4.91 -24.17 18.69
CA ASP A 241 -5.76 -23.20 19.38
C ASP A 241 -6.62 -22.42 18.38
N PHE A 242 -6.09 -22.11 17.20
CA PHE A 242 -6.80 -21.42 16.13
C PHE A 242 -7.93 -22.25 15.53
N CYS A 243 -7.68 -23.52 15.17
CA CYS A 243 -8.73 -24.40 14.66
C CYS A 243 -9.89 -24.53 15.67
N LYS A 244 -9.56 -24.74 16.95
CA LYS A 244 -10.56 -24.76 18.02
C LYS A 244 -11.28 -23.43 18.20
N ALA A 245 -10.58 -22.29 18.13
CA ALA A 245 -11.20 -20.97 18.24
C ALA A 245 -12.18 -20.73 17.08
N TRP A 246 -11.81 -21.14 15.87
CA TRP A 246 -12.65 -21.06 14.68
C TRP A 246 -13.88 -21.95 14.78
N GLU A 247 -13.71 -23.24 15.11
CA GLU A 247 -14.80 -24.20 15.36
C GLU A 247 -15.80 -23.67 16.40
N ASN A 248 -15.30 -23.12 17.52
CA ASN A 248 -16.13 -22.52 18.55
C ASN A 248 -16.85 -21.24 18.08
N LEU A 249 -16.22 -20.41 17.23
CA LEU A 249 -16.83 -19.22 16.65
C LEU A 249 -17.97 -19.60 15.69
N ILE A 250 -17.72 -20.51 14.75
CA ILE A 250 -18.72 -21.00 13.79
C ILE A 250 -19.89 -21.67 14.52
N ALA A 251 -19.62 -22.49 15.55
CA ALA A 251 -20.65 -23.13 16.37
C ALA A 251 -21.48 -22.12 17.17
N LYS A 252 -20.83 -21.15 17.85
CA LYS A 252 -21.50 -20.14 18.68
C LYS A 252 -22.52 -19.29 17.90
N TYR A 253 -22.25 -19.03 16.63
CA TYR A 253 -23.08 -18.19 15.77
C TYR A 253 -23.91 -18.97 14.73
N GLY A 254 -23.86 -20.31 14.75
CA GLY A 254 -24.66 -21.17 13.86
C GLY A 254 -24.24 -21.14 12.39
N LEU A 255 -22.97 -20.81 12.11
CA LEU A 255 -22.48 -20.47 10.75
C LEU A 255 -21.96 -21.69 9.95
N MET A 256 -22.33 -22.91 10.36
CA MET A 256 -21.78 -24.18 9.85
C MET A 256 -22.01 -24.44 8.34
N ASN A 257 -22.95 -23.73 7.72
CA ASN A 257 -23.31 -23.88 6.30
C ASN A 257 -23.04 -22.58 5.51
N ASN A 258 -22.12 -21.73 5.99
CA ASN A 258 -21.77 -20.48 5.34
C ASN A 258 -20.60 -20.72 4.39
N THR A 259 -20.92 -20.96 3.12
CA THR A 259 -19.94 -21.30 2.06
C THR A 259 -18.80 -20.28 1.95
N TRP A 260 -19.05 -19.00 2.18
CA TRP A 260 -17.96 -18.01 2.16
C TRP A 260 -16.99 -18.14 3.34
N LEU A 261 -17.47 -18.53 4.52
CA LEU A 261 -16.59 -18.83 5.66
C LEU A 261 -15.86 -20.17 5.48
N GLU A 262 -16.47 -21.15 4.79
CA GLU A 262 -15.82 -22.38 4.36
C GLU A 262 -14.68 -22.09 3.35
N ASP A 263 -14.96 -21.34 2.28
CA ASP A 263 -13.97 -20.86 1.30
C ASP A 263 -12.83 -20.09 1.97
N LEU A 264 -13.17 -19.18 2.88
CA LEU A 264 -12.21 -18.37 3.63
C LEU A 264 -11.31 -19.26 4.50
N TYR A 265 -11.86 -20.25 5.20
CA TYR A 265 -11.09 -21.18 6.02
C TYR A 265 -10.25 -22.16 5.20
N ALA A 266 -10.70 -22.54 4.00
CA ALA A 266 -9.88 -23.31 3.05
C ALA A 266 -8.58 -22.56 2.70
N VAL A 267 -8.64 -21.23 2.50
CA VAL A 267 -7.47 -20.38 2.20
C VAL A 267 -6.82 -19.74 3.44
N ARG A 268 -7.03 -20.27 4.65
CA ARG A 268 -6.52 -19.70 5.93
C ARG A 268 -5.03 -19.40 5.97
N GLU A 269 -4.22 -20.14 5.22
CA GLU A 269 -2.76 -19.89 5.12
C GLU A 269 -2.41 -18.53 4.49
N LYS A 270 -3.32 -17.99 3.66
CA LYS A 270 -3.18 -16.65 3.09
C LYS A 270 -3.60 -15.52 4.02
N TRP A 271 -4.11 -15.75 5.24
CA TRP A 271 -4.55 -14.63 6.10
C TRP A 271 -4.34 -14.79 7.61
N SER A 272 -4.28 -16.02 8.14
CA SER A 272 -4.12 -16.24 9.57
C SER A 272 -2.67 -16.07 10.01
N LEU A 273 -2.45 -15.26 11.06
CA LEU A 273 -1.13 -14.84 11.54
C LEU A 273 -0.24 -16.00 12.02
N ILE A 274 -0.82 -17.15 12.36
CA ILE A 274 -0.07 -18.36 12.73
C ILE A 274 0.54 -19.04 11.50
N TYR A 275 -0.19 -19.03 10.38
CA TYR A 275 0.23 -19.66 9.13
C TYR A 275 1.12 -18.74 8.26
N CYS A 276 1.36 -17.51 8.72
CA CYS A 276 2.24 -16.50 8.11
C CYS A 276 3.72 -16.93 8.15
N LYS A 277 4.07 -17.90 7.31
CA LYS A 277 5.42 -18.45 7.14
C LYS A 277 6.30 -17.43 6.40
N ASN A 278 6.95 -16.55 7.17
CA ASN A 278 7.90 -15.53 6.74
C ASN A 278 7.30 -14.31 5.99
N SER A 279 5.98 -14.14 6.00
CA SER A 279 5.32 -12.95 5.43
C SER A 279 5.44 -11.75 6.37
N PHE A 280 6.00 -10.64 5.88
CA PHE A 280 6.17 -9.41 6.64
C PHE A 280 5.08 -8.41 6.27
N SER A 281 4.12 -8.15 7.16
CA SER A 281 2.93 -7.34 6.90
C SER A 281 3.03 -5.89 7.40
N ALA A 282 4.13 -5.48 8.03
CA ALA A 282 4.37 -4.10 8.49
C ALA A 282 3.27 -3.49 9.41
N THR A 283 2.52 -4.31 10.16
CA THR A 283 1.27 -3.96 10.88
C THR A 283 0.00 -3.72 10.03
N MET A 284 0.01 -4.00 8.72
CA MET A 284 -1.17 -3.94 7.85
C MET A 284 -2.24 -5.02 8.16
N THR A 285 -1.96 -5.89 9.14
CA THR A 285 -2.83 -6.95 9.64
C THR A 285 -3.27 -6.72 11.09
N THR A 286 -3.24 -5.48 11.60
CA THR A 286 -3.70 -5.17 12.98
C THR A 286 -4.97 -4.32 13.00
N LYS A 287 -5.59 -4.20 14.19
CA LYS A 287 -6.83 -3.42 14.39
C LYS A 287 -6.60 -1.93 14.15
N GLU A 288 -5.46 -1.43 14.59
CA GLU A 288 -5.02 -0.04 14.39
C GLU A 288 -4.93 0.29 12.90
N TRP A 289 -4.58 -0.69 12.05
CA TRP A 289 -4.64 -0.52 10.58
C TRP A 289 -6.07 -0.50 10.03
N ARG A 290 -6.97 -1.38 10.50
CA ARG A 290 -8.42 -1.34 10.17
C ARG A 290 -9.01 0.04 10.50
N GLU A 291 -8.68 0.58 11.66
CA GLU A 291 -9.08 1.93 12.09
C GLU A 291 -8.39 3.03 11.26
N THR A 292 -7.10 2.89 10.94
CA THR A 292 -6.35 3.85 10.10
C THR A 292 -6.92 3.96 8.69
N MET A 293 -7.22 2.82 8.03
CA MET A 293 -7.87 2.78 6.72
C MET A 293 -9.28 3.36 6.76
N ASN A 294 -10.08 3.00 7.77
CA ASN A 294 -11.45 3.48 7.93
C ASN A 294 -11.52 5.00 8.19
N ASN A 295 -10.65 5.54 9.04
CA ASN A 295 -10.74 6.92 9.52
C ASN A 295 -9.93 7.92 8.68
N ASN A 296 -8.85 7.49 8.03
CA ASN A 296 -8.01 8.35 7.19
C ASN A 296 -8.25 8.06 5.70
N PHE A 297 -7.95 6.85 5.22
CA PHE A 297 -7.91 6.57 3.78
C PHE A 297 -9.29 6.66 3.12
N LYS A 298 -10.33 6.06 3.73
CA LYS A 298 -11.71 6.23 3.26
C LYS A 298 -12.13 7.69 3.24
N MET A 299 -11.86 8.46 4.29
CA MET A 299 -12.28 9.86 4.36
C MET A 299 -11.66 10.72 3.26
N LEU A 300 -10.49 10.37 2.76
CA LEU A 300 -9.82 11.03 1.63
C LEU A 300 -10.39 10.63 0.25
N PHE A 301 -10.82 9.37 0.07
CA PHE A 301 -11.10 8.79 -1.26
C PHE A 301 -12.51 8.17 -1.47
N TYR A 302 -13.37 8.11 -0.44
CA TYR A 302 -14.73 7.54 -0.52
C TYR A 302 -15.71 8.36 -1.38
N ARG A 303 -15.38 9.62 -1.70
CA ARG A 303 -16.23 10.47 -2.56
C ARG A 303 -16.04 10.07 -4.02
N LYS A 304 -17.11 9.57 -4.66
CA LYS A 304 -17.18 9.34 -6.12
C LYS A 304 -16.99 10.66 -6.89
N LEU A 305 -15.74 10.96 -7.27
CA LEU A 305 -15.36 12.16 -8.01
C LEU A 305 -15.16 11.83 -9.51
N PRO A 306 -15.40 12.80 -10.43
CA PRO A 306 -14.91 12.70 -11.81
C PRO A 306 -13.38 12.84 -11.83
N PRO A 307 -12.65 12.24 -12.80
CA PRO A 307 -11.18 12.16 -12.74
C PRO A 307 -10.45 13.49 -12.64
N SER A 308 -10.93 14.57 -13.27
CA SER A 308 -10.33 15.90 -13.14
C SER A 308 -10.35 16.45 -11.70
N LYS A 309 -11.45 16.24 -10.96
CA LYS A 309 -11.52 16.57 -9.53
C LYS A 309 -10.78 15.55 -8.66
N PHE A 310 -10.78 14.28 -9.06
CA PHE A 310 -10.06 13.22 -8.37
C PHE A 310 -8.54 13.45 -8.39
N MET A 311 -7.93 13.79 -9.52
CA MET A 311 -6.48 14.01 -9.59
C MET A 311 -6.03 15.16 -8.69
N VAL A 312 -6.82 16.23 -8.58
CA VAL A 312 -6.57 17.34 -7.63
C VAL A 312 -6.70 16.84 -6.17
N GLN A 313 -7.73 16.05 -5.86
CA GLN A 313 -7.91 15.47 -4.52
C GLN A 313 -6.80 14.46 -4.16
N TYR A 314 -6.31 13.66 -5.12
CA TYR A 314 -5.21 12.72 -4.93
C TYR A 314 -3.91 13.46 -4.54
N HIS A 315 -3.52 14.50 -5.29
CA HIS A 315 -2.30 15.24 -4.97
C HIS A 315 -2.43 16.02 -3.65
N ARG A 316 -3.62 16.55 -3.32
CA ARG A 316 -3.91 17.15 -2.02
C ARG A 316 -3.77 16.14 -0.88
N ALA A 317 -4.37 14.96 -1.01
CA ALA A 317 -4.28 13.88 -0.02
C ALA A 317 -2.84 13.37 0.16
N LEU A 318 -2.11 13.22 -0.94
CA LEU A 318 -0.70 12.82 -0.94
C LEU A 318 0.19 13.84 -0.21
N ASN A 319 -0.03 15.13 -0.42
CA ASN A 319 0.67 16.19 0.31
C ASN A 319 0.32 16.19 1.80
N GLN A 320 -0.96 16.07 2.16
CA GLN A 320 -1.39 15.97 3.57
C GLN A 320 -0.76 14.78 4.31
N LEU A 321 -0.58 13.63 3.64
CA LEU A 321 0.14 12.48 4.20
C LEU A 321 1.63 12.78 4.41
N ARG A 322 2.27 13.49 3.48
CA ARG A 322 3.70 13.87 3.54
C ARG A 322 4.00 14.98 4.53
N GLU A 323 3.10 15.94 4.68
CA GLU A 323 3.13 16.98 5.71
C GLU A 323 3.03 16.34 7.09
N LYS A 324 2.05 15.43 7.29
CA LYS A 324 1.87 14.67 8.53
C LYS A 324 3.06 13.77 8.86
N GLU A 325 3.67 13.11 7.87
CA GLU A 325 4.94 12.40 8.05
C GLU A 325 6.01 13.37 8.55
N SER A 326 6.23 14.48 7.84
CA SER A 326 7.31 15.43 8.12
C SER A 326 7.22 16.05 9.51
N THR A 327 6.02 16.35 10.01
CA THR A 327 5.80 16.83 11.39
C THR A 327 6.15 15.77 12.44
N GLU A 328 5.64 14.53 12.30
CA GLU A 328 5.90 13.45 13.25
C GLU A 328 7.35 12.95 13.21
N ASP A 329 8.01 13.14 12.08
CA ASP A 329 9.43 12.88 11.85
C ASP A 329 10.33 13.98 12.48
N HIS A 330 9.89 15.25 12.46
CA HIS A 330 10.47 16.33 13.26
C HIS A 330 10.31 16.07 14.76
N ASP A 331 9.08 15.83 15.23
CA ASP A 331 8.77 15.54 16.63
C ASP A 331 9.57 14.34 17.17
N SER A 332 9.70 13.27 16.37
CA SER A 332 10.46 12.07 16.76
C SER A 332 11.97 12.29 16.87
N ARG A 333 12.51 13.36 16.28
CA ARG A 333 13.91 13.78 16.42
C ARG A 333 14.10 14.81 17.53
N LEU A 334 13.16 15.74 17.72
CA LEU A 334 13.26 16.82 18.69
C LEU A 334 12.90 16.38 20.13
N TYR A 335 11.85 15.56 20.28
CA TYR A 335 11.32 15.18 21.59
C TYR A 335 11.64 13.72 21.93
N LYS A 336 12.41 13.50 23.01
CA LYS A 336 12.47 12.18 23.65
C LYS A 336 11.11 11.85 24.30
N PRO A 337 10.61 10.60 24.24
CA PRO A 337 9.40 10.21 24.97
C PRO A 337 9.69 10.17 26.48
N ASN A 338 8.65 10.41 27.29
CA ASN A 338 8.73 10.23 28.74
C ASN A 338 8.83 8.73 29.05
N LEU A 339 10.00 8.26 29.47
CA LEU A 339 10.24 6.86 29.82
C LEU A 339 9.51 6.50 31.13
N LEU A 340 9.11 5.24 31.27
CA LEU A 340 8.49 4.72 32.49
C LEU A 340 9.45 4.67 33.69
N ALA A 341 10.71 4.40 33.39
CA ALA A 341 11.85 4.24 34.30
C ALA A 341 13.13 4.17 33.45
N ASP A 342 14.30 4.37 34.06
CA ASP A 342 15.62 4.32 33.43
C ASP A 342 16.09 2.87 33.15
N ILE A 343 15.28 2.14 32.39
CA ILE A 343 15.54 0.77 31.95
C ILE A 343 16.32 0.84 30.63
N PRO A 344 17.52 0.23 30.52
CA PRO A 344 18.35 0.33 29.32
C PRO A 344 17.62 -0.03 28.02
N THR A 345 16.77 -1.06 28.04
CA THR A 345 15.95 -1.49 26.89
C THR A 345 14.96 -0.43 26.42
N LEU A 346 14.39 0.36 27.34
CA LEU A 346 13.47 1.45 26.99
C LEU A 346 14.25 2.67 26.48
N ILE A 347 15.41 2.97 27.09
CA ILE A 347 16.30 4.05 26.63
C ILE A 347 16.74 3.78 25.18
N GLU A 348 17.35 2.63 24.90
CA GLU A 348 17.84 2.22 23.59
C GLU A 348 16.72 2.20 22.52
N ALA A 349 15.54 1.69 22.88
CA ALA A 349 14.36 1.73 22.02
C ALA A 349 13.88 3.16 21.75
N SER A 350 13.89 4.05 22.75
CA SER A 350 13.44 5.45 22.61
C SER A 350 14.38 6.31 21.77
N GLU A 351 15.67 5.98 21.76
CA GLU A 351 16.67 6.68 20.97
C GLU A 351 16.63 6.20 19.51
N SER A 352 16.45 4.89 19.30
CA SER A 352 16.38 4.26 17.97
C SER A 352 15.05 4.49 17.24
N TYR A 353 13.92 4.21 17.86
CA TYR A 353 12.60 4.14 17.22
C TYR A 353 11.90 5.50 17.10
N THR A 354 11.03 5.66 16.10
CA THR A 354 10.10 6.81 16.05
C THR A 354 9.15 6.78 17.25
N ARG A 355 8.52 7.91 17.60
CA ARG A 355 7.59 7.99 18.74
C ARG A 355 6.43 7.00 18.62
N ALA A 356 5.91 6.80 17.41
CA ALA A 356 4.83 5.86 17.11
C ALA A 356 5.26 4.38 17.17
N VAL A 357 6.53 4.06 16.91
CA VAL A 357 7.07 2.70 17.11
C VAL A 357 7.38 2.45 18.58
N TYR A 358 8.06 3.40 19.25
CA TYR A 358 8.41 3.31 20.66
C TYR A 358 7.17 3.06 21.54
N LYS A 359 6.03 3.72 21.25
CA LYS A 359 4.80 3.54 22.02
C LYS A 359 4.34 2.06 22.08
N ASP A 360 4.23 1.38 20.93
CA ASP A 360 3.82 -0.04 20.93
C ASP A 360 4.88 -0.94 21.58
N PHE A 361 6.17 -0.63 21.39
CA PHE A 361 7.25 -1.36 22.05
C PHE A 361 7.14 -1.25 23.57
N GLU A 362 6.89 -0.05 24.09
CA GLU A 362 6.64 0.21 25.50
C GLU A 362 5.35 -0.49 25.98
N GLU A 363 4.29 -0.54 25.18
CA GLU A 363 3.07 -1.30 25.51
C GLU A 363 3.32 -2.82 25.58
N GLU A 364 4.11 -3.40 24.68
CA GLU A 364 4.53 -4.81 24.78
C GLU A 364 5.44 -5.04 26.00
N TYR A 365 6.34 -4.10 26.30
CA TYR A 365 7.23 -4.16 27.45
C TYR A 365 6.45 -4.06 28.79
N LYS A 366 5.41 -3.21 28.85
CA LYS A 366 4.43 -3.15 29.95
C LYS A 366 3.73 -4.49 30.14
N LYS A 367 3.16 -5.07 29.08
CA LYS A 367 2.47 -6.37 29.13
C LYS A 367 3.40 -7.49 29.63
N ALA A 368 4.64 -7.52 29.14
CA ALA A 368 5.66 -8.48 29.55
C ALA A 368 5.94 -8.41 31.06
N ASN A 369 6.18 -7.21 31.59
CA ASN A 369 6.63 -7.07 32.97
C ASN A 369 5.49 -7.09 33.99
N LEU A 370 4.32 -6.52 33.67
CA LEU A 370 3.20 -6.40 34.60
C LEU A 370 2.21 -7.58 34.59
N HIS A 371 2.15 -8.37 33.51
CA HIS A 371 1.06 -9.35 33.31
C HIS A 371 1.53 -10.74 32.87
N ALA A 372 2.75 -10.89 32.37
CA ALA A 372 3.26 -12.17 31.87
C ALA A 372 3.97 -13.00 32.95
N PHE A 373 3.70 -14.29 32.94
CA PHE A 373 4.36 -15.32 33.74
C PHE A 373 5.20 -16.18 32.81
N VAL A 374 6.41 -16.56 33.22
CA VAL A 374 7.36 -17.32 32.41
C VAL A 374 7.73 -18.61 33.14
N ASN A 375 7.63 -19.73 32.43
CA ASN A 375 7.97 -21.05 32.93
C ASN A 375 8.95 -21.69 31.94
N PRO A 376 10.20 -22.01 32.32
CA PRO A 376 11.08 -22.82 31.48
C PRO A 376 10.47 -24.22 31.30
N LEU A 377 10.52 -24.76 30.08
CA LEU A 377 10.04 -26.10 29.74
C LEU A 377 11.19 -27.08 29.52
N VAL A 378 12.20 -26.65 28.75
CA VAL A 378 13.35 -27.46 28.34
C VAL A 378 14.57 -26.54 28.31
N SER A 379 15.70 -27.03 28.84
CA SER A 379 17.01 -26.38 28.69
C SER A 379 17.95 -27.33 27.93
N ARG A 380 18.47 -26.84 26.80
CA ARG A 380 19.52 -27.40 25.95
C ARG A 380 20.32 -26.19 25.42
N GLU A 381 21.09 -26.36 24.34
CA GLU A 381 21.74 -25.26 23.61
C GLU A 381 20.76 -24.13 23.28
N THR A 382 19.55 -24.49 22.83
CA THR A 382 18.37 -23.62 22.89
C THR A 382 17.50 -23.97 24.10
N SER A 383 16.97 -22.95 24.76
CA SER A 383 16.06 -23.07 25.90
C SER A 383 14.65 -22.67 25.51
N THR A 384 13.67 -23.53 25.79
CA THR A 384 12.25 -23.31 25.47
C THR A 384 11.50 -22.84 26.72
N PHE A 385 10.79 -21.72 26.58
CA PHE A 385 10.00 -21.09 27.63
C PHE A 385 8.51 -21.04 27.23
N ARG A 386 7.63 -21.25 28.21
CA ARG A 386 6.20 -20.98 28.11
C ARG A 386 5.88 -19.67 28.80
N VAL A 387 5.38 -18.69 28.05
CA VAL A 387 4.92 -17.40 28.57
C VAL A 387 3.40 -17.32 28.50
N SER A 388 2.75 -16.99 29.62
CA SER A 388 1.28 -16.92 29.73
C SER A 388 0.82 -15.66 30.45
N MET A 389 -0.44 -15.28 30.25
CA MET A 389 -1.10 -14.17 30.97
C MET A 389 -2.34 -14.71 31.72
N PRO A 390 -2.53 -14.47 33.03
CA PRO A 390 -3.67 -15.04 33.76
C PRO A 390 -5.05 -14.58 33.26
N ARG A 391 -5.10 -13.42 32.58
CA ARG A 391 -6.34 -12.81 32.08
C ARG A 391 -6.62 -13.07 30.59
N ARG A 392 -5.76 -13.81 29.87
CA ARG A 392 -5.90 -14.11 28.44
C ARG A 392 -5.53 -15.57 28.17
N ARG A 393 -6.28 -16.26 27.32
CA ARG A 393 -5.98 -17.67 26.96
C ARG A 393 -4.73 -17.83 26.06
N SER A 394 -4.17 -16.72 25.58
CA SER A 394 -2.93 -16.67 24.81
C SER A 394 -1.72 -17.19 25.61
N VAL A 395 -1.06 -18.21 25.08
CA VAL A 395 0.20 -18.75 25.61
C VAL A 395 1.25 -18.74 24.49
N GLY A 396 2.29 -17.92 24.65
CA GLY A 396 3.43 -17.93 23.74
C GLY A 396 4.42 -19.04 24.12
N LEU A 397 4.79 -19.87 23.15
CA LEU A 397 6.03 -20.66 23.24
C LEU A 397 7.16 -19.81 22.67
N VAL A 398 8.28 -19.74 23.38
CA VAL A 398 9.43 -18.89 23.07
C VAL A 398 10.68 -19.74 23.11
N GLU A 399 11.48 -19.72 22.05
CA GLU A 399 12.78 -20.39 22.02
C GLU A 399 13.86 -19.31 22.12
N PHE A 400 14.87 -19.53 22.96
CA PHE A 400 15.97 -18.60 23.20
C PHE A 400 17.31 -19.31 23.08
N ASP A 401 18.21 -18.73 22.30
CA ASP A 401 19.58 -19.18 22.08
C ASP A 401 20.54 -18.21 22.78
N SER A 402 21.20 -18.68 23.83
CA SER A 402 22.14 -17.88 24.62
C SER A 402 23.48 -17.66 23.92
N SER A 403 23.84 -18.45 22.91
CA SER A 403 25.12 -18.33 22.19
C SER A 403 25.21 -17.06 21.34
N ASN A 404 24.06 -16.60 20.84
CA ASN A 404 23.97 -15.50 19.89
C ASN A 404 22.84 -14.50 20.21
N VAL A 405 22.16 -14.68 21.35
CA VAL A 405 21.04 -13.85 21.84
C VAL A 405 19.93 -13.74 20.78
N SER A 406 19.58 -14.87 20.16
CA SER A 406 18.39 -14.97 19.32
C SER A 406 17.20 -15.53 20.09
N ILE A 407 16.03 -15.07 19.68
CA ILE A 407 14.74 -15.39 20.28
C ILE A 407 13.67 -15.49 19.18
N THR A 408 12.86 -16.54 19.24
CA THR A 408 11.70 -16.78 18.37
C THR A 408 10.44 -16.91 19.24
N CYS A 409 9.25 -16.69 18.67
CA CYS A 409 8.00 -16.86 19.42
C CYS A 409 6.87 -17.40 18.54
N SER A 410 6.07 -18.34 19.05
CA SER A 410 4.96 -18.98 18.33
C SER A 410 3.90 -18.00 17.83
N CYS A 411 3.76 -16.83 18.46
CA CYS A 411 2.80 -15.80 18.04
C CYS A 411 3.27 -14.92 16.87
N LYS A 412 4.45 -15.17 16.28
CA LYS A 412 4.99 -14.57 15.02
C LYS A 412 4.96 -13.05 14.85
N LYS A 413 4.70 -12.29 15.92
CA LYS A 413 4.54 -10.83 15.88
C LYS A 413 5.83 -10.08 15.52
N PHE A 414 7.02 -10.60 15.82
CA PHE A 414 8.26 -10.00 15.33
C PHE A 414 8.43 -10.27 13.82
N GLU A 415 8.17 -11.49 13.39
CA GLU A 415 8.29 -11.91 11.99
C GLU A 415 7.27 -11.18 11.08
N CYS A 416 6.06 -10.91 11.56
CA CYS A 416 5.03 -10.18 10.80
C CYS A 416 5.17 -8.65 10.88
N ASN A 417 5.43 -8.11 12.08
CA ASN A 417 5.37 -6.65 12.34
C ASN A 417 6.72 -6.00 12.62
N GLY A 418 7.79 -6.76 12.88
CA GLY A 418 9.13 -6.22 13.11
C GLY A 418 9.35 -5.58 14.48
N ILE A 419 8.46 -5.85 15.44
CA ILE A 419 8.54 -5.37 16.83
C ILE A 419 8.42 -6.60 17.75
N LEU A 420 9.31 -6.75 18.72
CA LEU A 420 9.26 -7.87 19.66
C LEU A 420 7.94 -7.90 20.44
N CYS A 421 7.37 -9.09 20.55
CA CYS A 421 6.19 -9.31 21.39
C CYS A 421 6.53 -9.34 22.87
N MET A 422 5.52 -9.11 23.70
CA MET A 422 5.61 -9.26 25.15
C MET A 422 6.14 -10.63 25.63
N HIS A 423 5.95 -11.71 24.86
CA HIS A 423 6.48 -13.04 25.21
C HIS A 423 8.01 -13.09 25.09
N ALA A 424 8.55 -12.60 23.97
CA ALA A 424 9.98 -12.51 23.74
C ALA A 424 10.64 -11.54 24.74
N LEU A 425 10.06 -10.35 24.94
CA LEU A 425 10.55 -9.37 25.92
C LEU A 425 10.59 -9.94 27.34
N LYS A 426 9.59 -10.75 27.74
CA LYS A 426 9.60 -11.41 29.06
C LYS A 426 10.74 -12.40 29.22
N VAL A 427 11.09 -13.14 28.17
CA VAL A 427 12.17 -14.14 28.20
C VAL A 427 13.55 -13.46 28.12
N LEU A 428 13.71 -12.37 27.36
CA LEU A 428 14.93 -11.56 27.42
C LEU A 428 15.16 -11.03 28.85
N ASN A 429 14.14 -10.42 29.46
CA ASN A 429 14.20 -9.93 30.84
C ASN A 429 14.48 -11.06 31.85
N TYR A 430 13.90 -12.25 31.68
CA TYR A 430 14.16 -13.42 32.54
C TYR A 430 15.61 -13.91 32.46
N ASN A 431 16.23 -13.82 31.28
CA ASN A 431 17.65 -14.14 31.07
C ASN A 431 18.58 -12.94 31.31
N ASN A 432 18.11 -11.88 31.97
CA ASN A 432 18.83 -10.64 32.29
C ASN A 432 19.39 -9.89 31.04
N ILE A 433 18.82 -10.10 29.86
CA ILE A 433 19.19 -9.40 28.64
C ILE A 433 18.48 -8.03 28.62
N LEU A 434 19.16 -7.01 29.15
CA LEU A 434 18.62 -5.65 29.30
C LEU A 434 18.90 -4.72 28.11
N GLN A 435 19.72 -5.13 27.14
CA GLN A 435 19.88 -4.44 25.85
C GLN A 435 19.02 -5.12 24.78
N LEU A 436 18.47 -4.34 23.85
CA LEU A 436 17.65 -4.82 22.75
C LEU A 436 18.56 -5.33 21.61
N PRO A 437 18.68 -6.65 21.36
CA PRO A 437 19.71 -7.15 20.45
C PRO A 437 19.50 -6.63 19.02
N ASN A 438 20.54 -6.06 18.40
CA ASN A 438 20.47 -5.34 17.12
C ASN A 438 19.70 -6.05 15.99
N ARG A 439 19.66 -7.39 15.95
CA ARG A 439 18.86 -8.16 14.99
C ARG A 439 17.34 -7.92 15.09
N TYR A 440 16.86 -7.37 16.22
CA TYR A 440 15.47 -7.02 16.49
C TYR A 440 15.17 -5.51 16.32
N LEU A 441 16.19 -4.68 16.08
CA LEU A 441 16.06 -3.26 15.73
C LEU A 441 15.92 -3.12 14.20
N LEU A 442 14.73 -3.41 13.65
CA LEU A 442 14.52 -3.27 12.21
C LEU A 442 14.64 -1.80 11.76
N LYS A 443 15.59 -1.53 10.87
CA LYS A 443 15.87 -0.18 10.33
C LYS A 443 14.62 0.56 9.82
N ARG A 444 13.65 -0.15 9.23
CA ARG A 444 12.39 0.45 8.72
C ARG A 444 11.54 1.14 9.80
N TRP A 445 11.83 0.90 11.07
CA TRP A 445 11.12 1.45 12.23
C TRP A 445 11.92 2.49 13.02
N THR A 446 13.19 2.73 12.65
CA THR A 446 14.04 3.72 13.33
C THR A 446 13.83 5.13 12.78
N LYS A 447 14.25 6.15 13.53
CA LYS A 447 14.32 7.56 13.07
C LYS A 447 15.23 7.76 11.84
N TYR A 448 16.00 6.73 11.48
CA TYR A 448 17.01 6.70 10.42
C TYR A 448 16.62 5.77 9.26
N ALA A 449 15.34 5.40 9.16
CA ALA A 449 14.86 4.47 8.12
C ALA A 449 15.21 4.92 6.69
N LYS A 450 15.19 6.24 6.45
CA LYS A 450 15.48 6.89 5.15
C LYS A 450 16.97 7.20 4.91
N ASP A 451 17.86 6.89 5.85
CA ASP A 451 19.29 7.16 5.74
C ASP A 451 20.08 6.03 5.08
N GLY A 452 21.23 6.35 4.47
CA GLY A 452 22.30 5.38 4.17
C GLY A 452 21.95 4.26 3.18
N LEU A 453 20.98 4.42 2.28
CA LEU A 453 20.56 3.41 1.29
C LEU A 453 21.53 3.33 0.08
N LEU A 454 22.83 3.52 0.30
CA LEU A 454 23.84 3.79 -0.74
C LEU A 454 24.76 2.60 -1.06
N SER A 455 24.81 1.57 -0.22
CA SER A 455 25.98 0.67 -0.16
C SER A 455 25.74 -0.81 -0.50
N ASN A 456 24.53 -1.24 -0.93
CA ASN A 456 24.32 -2.67 -1.20
C ASN A 456 23.25 -3.01 -2.25
N ARG A 457 23.72 -3.36 -3.46
CA ARG A 457 23.35 -4.56 -4.24
C ARG A 457 24.30 -4.68 -5.43
N GLN A 458 24.80 -5.90 -5.68
CA GLN A 458 25.63 -6.19 -6.85
C GLN A 458 24.80 -6.06 -8.14
N MET A 459 25.43 -5.65 -9.23
CA MET A 459 24.77 -5.50 -10.53
C MET A 459 24.99 -6.75 -11.38
N SER A 460 23.91 -7.46 -11.72
CA SER A 460 23.87 -8.26 -12.94
C SER A 460 23.74 -7.32 -14.15
N ALA A 461 24.56 -7.53 -15.17
CA ALA A 461 24.77 -6.57 -16.24
C ALA A 461 23.99 -6.93 -17.52
N ASP A 462 22.66 -6.70 -17.52
CA ASP A 462 21.87 -6.70 -18.77
C ASP A 462 20.59 -5.83 -18.72
N GLY A 463 20.63 -4.72 -17.95
CA GLY A 463 19.49 -3.83 -17.74
C GLY A 463 19.90 -2.39 -17.43
N LEU A 464 20.97 -1.93 -18.07
CA LEU A 464 21.79 -0.83 -17.57
C LEU A 464 21.11 0.55 -17.56
N ASP A 465 20.37 0.91 -18.62
CA ASP A 465 19.96 2.29 -18.86
C ASP A 465 18.92 2.83 -17.85
N VAL A 466 17.78 2.15 -17.71
CA VAL A 466 16.72 2.55 -16.77
C VAL A 466 17.21 2.46 -15.32
N SER A 467 17.92 1.38 -14.97
CA SER A 467 18.46 1.17 -13.62
C SER A 467 19.46 2.25 -13.20
N TYR A 468 20.34 2.67 -14.12
CA TYR A 468 21.28 3.76 -13.86
C TYR A 468 20.57 5.11 -13.71
N LYS A 469 19.61 5.42 -14.58
CA LYS A 469 18.79 6.64 -14.50
C LYS A 469 18.05 6.73 -13.16
N SER A 470 17.35 5.67 -12.74
CA SER A 470 16.70 5.62 -11.41
C SER A 470 17.70 5.77 -10.26
N LYS A 471 18.91 5.24 -10.37
CA LYS A 471 19.98 5.37 -9.34
C LYS A 471 20.51 6.81 -9.23
N VAL A 472 20.64 7.53 -10.35
CA VAL A 472 21.03 8.95 -10.35
C VAL A 472 19.90 9.83 -9.81
N ILE A 473 18.66 9.61 -10.26
CA ILE A 473 17.46 10.31 -9.78
C ILE A 473 17.31 10.15 -8.26
N ARG A 474 17.42 8.91 -7.72
CA ARG A 474 17.39 8.64 -6.27
C ARG A 474 18.47 9.39 -5.49
N LYS A 475 19.67 9.60 -6.06
CA LYS A 475 20.71 10.44 -5.44
C LYS A 475 20.33 11.92 -5.41
N ALA A 476 19.86 12.47 -6.53
CA ALA A 476 19.45 13.88 -6.62
C ALA A 476 18.32 14.20 -5.63
N ILE A 477 17.28 13.37 -5.59
CA ILE A 477 16.16 13.49 -4.63
C ILE A 477 16.68 13.47 -3.18
N ASN A 478 17.58 12.54 -2.83
CA ASN A 478 18.07 12.42 -1.46
C ASN A 478 18.90 13.65 -1.03
N VAL A 479 19.67 14.24 -1.95
CA VAL A 479 20.40 15.50 -1.70
C VAL A 479 19.42 16.64 -1.42
N VAL A 480 18.41 16.85 -2.28
CA VAL A 480 17.39 17.91 -2.09
C VAL A 480 16.60 17.70 -0.80
N VAL A 481 16.15 16.48 -0.51
CA VAL A 481 15.40 16.12 0.71
C VAL A 481 16.23 16.36 1.99
N LYS A 482 17.56 16.17 1.93
CA LYS A 482 18.45 16.49 3.06
C LYS A 482 18.73 17.99 3.20
N GLY A 483 18.74 18.73 2.09
CA GLY A 483 18.86 20.18 2.08
C GLY A 483 17.63 20.93 2.57
N ALA A 484 16.43 20.35 2.41
CA ALA A 484 15.12 20.97 2.63
C ALA A 484 14.87 21.64 4.00
N PHE A 485 15.75 21.42 4.99
CA PHE A 485 15.66 21.99 6.35
C PHE A 485 16.57 23.19 6.60
N SER A 486 17.36 23.64 5.60
CA SER A 486 18.17 24.87 5.66
C SER A 486 18.12 25.58 4.30
N LYS A 487 17.91 26.89 4.31
CA LYS A 487 17.92 27.69 3.07
C LYS A 487 19.32 27.71 2.47
N GLU A 488 20.34 27.84 3.30
CA GLU A 488 21.75 27.88 2.92
C GLU A 488 22.19 26.56 2.27
N ALA A 489 21.61 25.43 2.70
CA ALA A 489 21.80 24.12 2.09
C ALA A 489 21.08 24.01 0.74
N LEU A 490 19.84 24.51 0.61
CA LEU A 490 19.13 24.57 -0.67
C LEU A 490 19.86 25.47 -1.67
N ASP A 491 20.22 26.70 -1.29
CA ASP A 491 20.99 27.65 -2.09
C ASP A 491 22.36 27.06 -2.51
N LEU A 492 22.95 26.13 -1.74
CA LEU A 492 24.16 25.38 -2.11
C LEU A 492 23.89 24.24 -3.09
N ILE A 493 22.76 23.53 -2.93
CA ILE A 493 22.36 22.41 -3.80
C ILE A 493 21.95 22.93 -5.18
N GLU A 494 21.17 24.00 -5.26
CA GLU A 494 20.76 24.67 -6.49
C GLU A 494 21.97 25.04 -7.35
N ARG A 495 22.90 25.85 -6.80
CA ARG A 495 24.18 26.21 -7.46
C ARG A 495 25.09 25.02 -7.83
N ARG A 496 24.85 23.83 -7.29
CA ARG A 496 25.56 22.59 -7.67
C ARG A 496 24.81 21.83 -8.76
N LEU A 497 23.49 21.80 -8.73
CA LEU A 497 22.65 21.27 -9.80
C LEU A 497 22.79 22.12 -11.08
N ASP A 498 22.75 23.45 -10.99
CA ASP A 498 22.98 24.37 -12.12
C ASP A 498 24.31 24.08 -12.83
N ARG A 499 25.37 23.89 -12.04
CA ARG A 499 26.68 23.52 -12.55
C ARG A 499 26.67 22.16 -13.21
N CYS A 500 26.05 21.15 -12.59
CA CYS A 500 25.94 19.82 -13.19
C CYS A 500 25.08 19.83 -14.48
N MET A 501 24.04 20.67 -14.57
CA MET A 501 23.27 20.85 -15.79
C MET A 501 24.16 21.44 -16.89
N ALA A 502 24.85 22.55 -16.65
CA ALA A 502 25.78 23.14 -17.60
C ALA A 502 26.93 22.18 -17.99
N GLU A 503 27.51 21.44 -17.05
CA GLU A 503 28.53 20.40 -17.32
C GLU A 503 27.96 19.24 -18.17
N THR A 504 26.68 18.89 -18.02
CA THR A 504 26.00 17.84 -18.81
C THR A 504 25.62 18.33 -20.20
N GLU A 505 25.13 19.56 -20.33
CA GLU A 505 24.81 20.18 -21.63
C GLU A 505 26.06 20.32 -22.50
N ASN A 506 27.20 20.71 -21.92
CA ASN A 506 28.49 20.74 -22.62
C ASN A 506 29.04 19.34 -22.98
N ALA A 507 28.52 18.27 -22.38
CA ALA A 507 28.90 16.88 -22.65
C ALA A 507 27.99 16.17 -23.68
N LEU A 508 26.85 16.78 -24.05
CA LEU A 508 25.97 16.26 -25.10
C LEU A 508 26.47 16.72 -26.49
N PRO A 509 26.68 15.82 -27.46
CA PRO A 509 27.19 16.19 -28.77
C PRO A 509 26.18 17.05 -29.54
N ASN A 510 26.65 18.16 -30.10
CA ASN A 510 25.85 19.13 -30.86
C ASN A 510 25.21 18.52 -32.12
N ALA A 511 23.98 18.01 -31.99
CA ALA A 511 23.15 17.58 -33.11
C ALA A 511 22.58 18.80 -33.88
N GLN A 512 23.40 19.43 -34.73
CA GLN A 512 22.87 20.36 -35.72
C GLN A 512 22.10 19.58 -36.80
N PRO A 513 20.93 20.07 -37.27
CA PRO A 513 20.19 19.41 -38.34
C PRO A 513 20.94 19.56 -39.66
N GLU A 514 21.17 18.44 -40.36
CA GLU A 514 21.78 18.46 -41.69
C GLU A 514 20.90 19.25 -42.67
N LYS A 515 21.52 20.21 -43.38
CA LYS A 515 20.87 20.90 -44.49
C LYS A 515 20.88 19.98 -45.70
N THR A 516 19.69 19.50 -46.09
CA THR A 516 19.48 18.80 -47.36
C THR A 516 19.63 19.78 -48.54
N ASP A 517 20.86 20.08 -48.95
CA ASP A 517 21.10 20.84 -50.18
C ASP A 517 20.86 19.95 -51.41
N GLY A 518 20.06 20.44 -52.35
CA GLY A 518 19.49 19.64 -53.42
C GLY A 518 20.30 19.71 -54.70
N ARG A 519 21.02 18.63 -55.06
CA ARG A 519 21.63 18.48 -56.39
C ARG A 519 21.19 17.21 -57.11
N ARG A 520 20.46 17.42 -58.22
CA ARG A 520 20.20 16.42 -59.27
C ARG A 520 21.53 16.00 -59.91
N HIS A 521 21.68 14.73 -60.27
CA HIS A 521 22.27 14.19 -61.53
C HIS A 521 21.70 12.75 -61.64
N ASN A 522 20.82 12.42 -62.59
CA ASN A 522 21.02 12.16 -64.03
C ASN A 522 21.87 10.91 -64.35
N CYS A 523 21.17 9.85 -64.82
CA CYS A 523 21.63 8.70 -65.63
C CYS A 523 22.79 7.83 -65.06
N THR A 524 22.86 6.54 -65.37
CA THR A 524 22.14 5.73 -66.39
C THR A 524 21.33 4.61 -65.77
#